data_AF-A0A8T3R9K9-F1
#
_entry.id   AF-A0A8T3R9K9-F1
#
_cell.length_a   1.000
_cell.length_b   1.000
_cell.length_c   1.000
_cell.angle_alpha   90.00
_cell.angle_beta   90.00
_cell.angle_gamma   90.00
#
_symmetry.space_group_name_H-M   'P 1'
#
loop_
_entity.id
_entity.type
_entity.pdbx_description
1 polymer ?
#
loop_
_entity_poly.entity_id
_entity_poly.type
_entity_poly.pdbx_seq_one_letter_code
_entity_poly.pdbx_strand_id
1 'polypeptide(L)'
;MSSPRSPVSAAEVAAVRQPVDEASLLPPRVFHDPEVLVFEQEAWFARSWLCVGREEDAAEAGQYFLATIAGEGVIVIRGRDGELRAFHNVCRHRGSLLVTEPAGRQVRFQCP
;
A
#
# COMPACT_ATOMS: atom_id res chain seq x y z
N MET A 1 9.57 15.42 -5.80
CA MET A 1 8.56 15.63 -4.73
C MET A 1 9.31 15.70 -3.40
N SER A 2 9.06 16.71 -2.57
CA SER A 2 9.73 16.82 -1.26
C SER A 2 9.35 15.62 -0.39
N SER A 3 10.26 15.15 0.47
CA SER A 3 9.89 14.15 1.47
C SER A 3 8.99 14.79 2.53
N PRO A 4 7.92 14.11 2.97
CA PRO A 4 7.05 14.61 4.04
C PRO A 4 7.86 14.76 5.33
N ARG A 5 7.49 15.74 6.16
CA ARG A 5 8.19 16.00 7.43
C ARG A 5 7.66 15.05 8.50
N SER A 6 8.57 14.37 9.20
CA SER A 6 8.21 13.47 10.30
C SER A 6 7.59 14.23 11.48
N PRO A 7 6.41 13.81 11.98
CA PRO A 7 5.85 14.27 13.26
C PRO A 7 6.51 13.62 14.48
N VAL A 8 7.29 12.55 14.28
CA VAL A 8 8.15 11.96 15.31
C VAL A 8 9.51 12.66 15.28
N SER A 9 9.94 13.19 16.43
CA SER A 9 11.20 13.92 16.53
C SER A 9 12.41 13.01 16.41
N ALA A 10 13.56 13.56 16.00
CA ALA A 10 14.79 12.79 15.89
C ALA A 10 15.25 12.21 17.24
N ALA A 11 14.99 12.92 18.35
CA ALA A 11 15.31 12.45 19.70
C ALA A 11 14.48 11.22 20.09
N GLU A 12 13.18 11.22 19.78
CA GLU A 12 12.30 10.07 20.02
C GLU A 12 12.73 8.86 19.18
N VAL A 13 13.09 9.06 17.91
CA VAL A 13 13.62 7.98 17.07
C VAL A 13 14.96 7.46 17.61
N ALA A 14 15.83 8.34 18.10
CA ALA A 14 17.14 7.96 18.65
C ALA A 14 17.01 7.13 19.94
N ALA A 15 16.01 7.41 20.78
CA ALA A 15 15.75 6.66 22.01
C ALA A 15 15.31 5.20 21.72
N VAL A 16 14.53 4.99 20.65
CA VAL A 16 14.06 3.65 20.25
C VAL A 16 15.17 2.82 19.59
N ARG A 17 16.17 3.48 19.00
CA ARG A 17 17.28 2.84 18.28
C ARG A 17 18.49 2.50 19.15
N GLN A 18 18.42 2.70 20.46
CA GLN A 18 19.47 2.28 21.40
C GLN A 18 19.56 0.75 21.47
N PRO A 19 20.62 0.20 22.09
CA PRO A 19 20.68 -1.22 22.45
C PRO A 19 19.43 -1.68 23.22
N VAL A 20 19.06 -2.96 23.08
CA VAL A 20 17.77 -3.49 23.57
C VAL A 20 17.53 -3.28 25.08
N ASP A 21 18.60 -3.20 25.87
CA ASP A 21 18.61 -2.97 27.31
C ASP A 21 18.42 -1.49 27.70
N GLU A 22 18.64 -0.57 26.76
CA GLU A 22 18.53 0.88 26.95
C GLU A 22 17.42 1.52 26.09
N ALA A 23 16.90 0.78 25.11
CA ALA A 23 15.90 1.25 24.17
C ALA A 23 14.56 1.54 24.86
N SER A 24 13.98 2.69 24.52
CA SER A 24 12.59 2.97 24.84
C SER A 24 11.67 2.41 23.76
N LEU A 25 10.39 2.24 24.10
CA LEU A 25 9.35 2.11 23.08
C LEU A 25 9.14 3.45 22.36
N LEU A 26 8.47 3.40 21.21
CA LEU A 26 7.89 4.60 20.62
C LEU A 26 6.88 5.21 21.60
N PRO A 27 6.79 6.54 21.70
CA PRO A 27 5.79 7.17 22.54
C PRO A 27 4.37 6.72 22.15
N PRO A 28 3.45 6.49 23.10
CA PRO A 28 2.14 5.92 22.82
C PRO A 28 1.33 6.64 21.74
N ARG A 29 1.49 7.97 21.60
CA ARG A 29 0.80 8.78 20.56
C ARG A 29 1.08 8.30 19.14
N VAL A 30 2.27 7.74 18.88
CA VAL A 30 2.71 7.33 17.53
C VAL A 30 1.77 6.25 16.96
N PHE A 31 1.11 5.47 17.82
CA PHE A 31 0.21 4.40 17.39
C PHE A 31 -1.23 4.85 17.08
N HIS A 32 -1.61 6.09 17.40
CA HIS A 32 -2.99 6.57 17.24
C HIS A 32 -3.15 8.01 16.74
N ASP A 33 -2.06 8.76 16.63
CA ASP A 33 -2.07 10.11 16.10
C ASP A 33 -2.32 10.09 14.56
N PRO A 34 -3.41 10.71 14.07
CA PRO A 34 -3.70 10.75 12.63
C PRO A 34 -2.60 11.40 11.79
N GLU A 35 -1.85 12.36 12.33
CA GLU A 35 -0.77 13.01 11.59
C GLU A 35 0.41 12.05 11.35
N VAL A 36 0.66 11.15 12.30
CA VAL A 36 1.66 10.08 12.14
C VAL A 36 1.22 9.11 11.05
N LEU A 37 -0.06 8.69 11.05
CA LEU A 37 -0.57 7.79 10.01
C LEU A 37 -0.44 8.39 8.60
N VAL A 38 -0.81 9.67 8.41
CA VAL A 38 -0.67 10.36 7.12
C VAL A 38 0.80 10.41 6.70
N PHE A 39 1.69 10.76 7.63
CA PHE A 39 3.12 10.74 7.37
C PHE A 39 3.63 9.35 6.95
N GLU A 40 3.25 8.28 7.67
CA GLU A 40 3.67 6.92 7.35
C GLU A 40 3.15 6.46 5.97
N GLN A 41 1.91 6.81 5.63
CA GLN A 41 1.32 6.53 4.32
C GLN A 41 2.15 7.17 3.20
N GLU A 42 2.50 8.45 3.31
CA GLU A 42 3.22 9.20 2.28
C GLU A 42 4.74 8.91 2.23
N ALA A 43 5.36 8.74 3.40
CA ALA A 43 6.81 8.63 3.56
C ALA A 43 7.31 7.20 3.36
N TRP A 44 6.52 6.23 3.82
CA TRP A 44 6.92 4.83 3.89
C TRP A 44 6.10 3.97 2.97
N PHE A 45 4.79 3.82 3.22
CA PHE A 45 3.97 2.83 2.53
C PHE A 45 3.86 3.10 1.03
N ALA A 46 3.70 4.36 0.62
CA ALA A 46 3.65 4.75 -0.80
C ALA A 46 5.01 4.68 -1.52
N ARG A 47 6.12 4.46 -0.79
CA ARG A 47 7.49 4.53 -1.34
C ARG A 47 8.30 3.25 -1.13
N SER A 48 7.68 2.22 -0.59
CA SER A 48 8.34 0.95 -0.24
C SER A 48 7.80 -0.20 -1.09
N TRP A 49 8.62 -1.23 -1.25
CA TRP A 49 8.14 -2.52 -1.75
C TRP A 49 7.31 -3.21 -0.67
N LEU A 50 6.03 -3.45 -0.94
CA LEU A 50 5.11 -4.12 -0.03
C LEU A 50 4.68 -5.47 -0.62
N CYS A 51 4.72 -6.50 0.21
CA CYS A 51 4.14 -7.80 -0.13
C CYS A 51 2.62 -7.69 -0.08
N VAL A 52 1.94 -7.92 -1.20
CA VAL A 52 0.47 -7.79 -1.32
C VAL A 52 -0.24 -9.12 -1.52
N GLY A 53 0.49 -10.20 -1.78
CA GLY A 53 -0.08 -11.49 -2.10
C GLY A 53 0.98 -12.43 -2.66
N ARG A 54 0.54 -13.58 -3.11
CA ARG A 54 1.35 -14.63 -3.73
C ARG A 54 1.03 -14.76 -5.21
N GLU A 55 1.93 -15.39 -5.95
CA GLU A 55 1.73 -15.61 -7.38
C GLU A 55 0.46 -16.43 -7.68
N GLU A 56 0.13 -17.39 -6.81
CA GLU A 56 -1.05 -18.24 -6.91
C GLU A 56 -2.39 -17.50 -6.75
N ASP A 57 -2.41 -16.32 -6.13
CA ASP A 57 -3.61 -15.50 -5.99
C ASP A 57 -4.08 -14.94 -7.35
N ALA A 58 -3.19 -14.97 -8.35
CA ALA A 58 -3.49 -14.67 -9.76
C ALA A 58 -2.74 -15.66 -10.67
N ALA A 59 -3.00 -16.96 -10.52
CA ALA A 59 -2.29 -18.03 -11.22
C ALA A 59 -2.51 -18.03 -12.74
N GLU A 60 -3.73 -17.76 -13.20
CA GLU A 60 -4.13 -17.86 -14.60
C GLU A 60 -4.36 -16.49 -15.26
N ALA A 61 -4.19 -16.42 -16.57
CA ALA A 61 -4.52 -15.23 -17.36
C ALA A 61 -5.94 -14.72 -17.07
N GLY A 62 -6.02 -13.43 -16.76
CA GLY A 62 -7.23 -12.71 -16.37
C GLY A 62 -7.58 -12.80 -14.89
N GLN A 63 -6.95 -13.67 -14.10
CA GLN A 63 -7.17 -13.70 -12.65
C GLN A 63 -6.57 -12.46 -12.01
N TYR A 64 -7.31 -11.89 -11.07
CA TYR A 64 -6.92 -10.70 -10.34
C TYR A 64 -7.35 -10.77 -8.87
N PHE A 65 -6.69 -9.99 -8.04
CA PHE A 65 -7.12 -9.67 -6.69
C PHE A 65 -6.88 -8.18 -6.40
N LEU A 66 -7.61 -7.68 -5.41
CA LEU A 66 -7.47 -6.32 -4.91
C LEU A 66 -6.56 -6.29 -3.67
N ALA A 67 -5.68 -5.31 -3.64
CA ALA A 67 -4.89 -4.94 -2.48
C ALA A 67 -5.10 -3.46 -2.16
N THR A 68 -4.86 -3.08 -0.91
CA THR A 68 -4.88 -1.67 -0.48
C THR A 68 -3.49 -1.29 0.00
N ILE A 69 -2.90 -0.26 -0.60
CA ILE A 69 -1.56 0.24 -0.27
C ILE A 69 -1.68 1.72 0.08
N ALA A 70 -1.29 2.09 1.31
CA ALA A 70 -1.34 3.49 1.76
C ALA A 70 -2.72 4.17 1.56
N GLY A 71 -3.82 3.42 1.67
CA GLY A 71 -5.18 3.90 1.43
C GLY A 71 -5.65 3.82 -0.03
N GLU A 72 -4.77 3.47 -0.97
CA GLU A 72 -5.06 3.37 -2.40
C GLU A 72 -5.38 1.93 -2.82
N GLY A 73 -6.47 1.75 -3.57
CA GLY A 73 -6.84 0.46 -4.15
C GLY A 73 -5.95 0.11 -5.35
N VAL A 74 -5.43 -1.12 -5.36
CA VAL A 74 -4.56 -1.66 -6.40
C VAL A 74 -5.14 -2.97 -6.92
N ILE A 75 -5.28 -3.06 -8.24
CA ILE A 75 -5.61 -4.29 -8.96
C ILE A 75 -4.30 -4.99 -9.27
N VAL A 76 -4.10 -6.20 -8.75
CA VAL A 76 -3.05 -7.12 -9.18
C VAL A 76 -3.65 -8.13 -10.13
N ILE A 77 -3.16 -8.23 -11.37
CA ILE A 77 -3.74 -9.08 -12.41
C ILE A 77 -2.66 -9.80 -13.21
N ARG A 78 -2.91 -11.06 -13.59
CA ARG A 78 -2.15 -11.73 -14.64
C ARG A 78 -2.71 -11.39 -16.02
N GLY A 79 -1.89 -10.75 -16.84
CA GLY A 79 -2.23 -10.42 -18.22
C GLY A 79 -2.45 -11.66 -19.09
N ARG A 80 -3.00 -11.45 -20.30
CA ARG A 80 -3.17 -12.54 -21.29
C ARG A 80 -1.85 -13.07 -21.83
N ASP A 81 -0.80 -12.27 -21.68
CA ASP A 81 0.59 -12.62 -21.96
C ASP A 81 1.25 -13.40 -20.82
N GLY A 82 0.52 -13.67 -19.73
CA GLY A 82 1.03 -14.40 -18.57
C GLY A 82 1.79 -13.53 -17.57
N GLU A 83 1.99 -12.24 -17.87
CA GLU A 83 2.76 -11.32 -17.02
C GLU A 83 1.90 -10.74 -15.90
N LEU A 84 2.41 -10.75 -14.66
CA LEU A 84 1.78 -10.09 -13.51
C LEU A 84 1.98 -8.57 -13.57
N ARG A 85 0.91 -7.83 -13.30
CA ARG A 85 0.92 -6.36 -13.27
C ARG A 85 0.06 -5.84 -12.13
N ALA A 86 0.40 -4.64 -11.67
CA ALA A 86 -0.37 -3.89 -10.70
C ALA A 86 -0.82 -2.55 -11.29
N PHE A 87 -2.06 -2.16 -11.05
CA PHE A 87 -2.64 -0.88 -11.50
C PHE A 87 -3.45 -0.25 -10.38
N HIS A 88 -3.49 1.08 -10.29
CA HIS A 88 -4.48 1.73 -9.44
C HIS A 88 -5.90 1.34 -9.86
N ASN A 89 -6.75 0.99 -8.91
CA ASN A 89 -8.17 0.66 -9.12
C ASN A 89 -9.01 1.93 -9.34
N VAL A 90 -8.61 2.74 -10.32
CA VAL A 90 -9.21 4.06 -10.56
C VAL A 90 -9.35 4.29 -12.06
N CYS A 91 -10.56 4.62 -12.49
CA CYS A 91 -10.82 4.98 -13.87
C CYS A 91 -10.18 6.33 -14.20
N ARG A 92 -9.39 6.38 -15.27
CA ARG A 92 -8.71 7.61 -15.71
C ARG A 92 -9.65 8.72 -16.20
N HIS A 93 -10.95 8.44 -16.41
CA HIS A 93 -11.90 9.46 -16.86
C HIS A 93 -12.39 10.32 -15.69
N ARG A 94 -13.01 9.70 -14.66
CA ARG A 94 -13.63 10.41 -13.52
C ARG A 94 -13.41 9.75 -12.16
N GLY A 95 -12.43 8.86 -12.04
CA GLY A 95 -12.03 8.32 -10.75
C GLY A 95 -12.93 7.22 -10.16
N SER A 96 -13.89 6.69 -10.93
CA SER A 96 -14.69 5.54 -10.46
C SER A 96 -13.81 4.32 -10.23
N LEU A 97 -14.17 3.48 -9.25
CA LEU A 97 -13.56 2.15 -9.08
C LEU A 97 -13.84 1.30 -10.32
N LEU A 98 -12.84 0.58 -10.80
CA LEU A 98 -12.97 -0.31 -11.97
C LEU A 98 -13.52 -1.67 -11.58
N VAL A 99 -13.28 -2.10 -10.35
CA VAL A 99 -13.77 -3.36 -9.80
C VAL A 99 -13.95 -3.25 -8.29
N THR A 100 -15.00 -3.85 -7.76
CA THR A 100 -15.31 -3.88 -6.32
C THR A 100 -15.15 -5.27 -5.71
N GLU A 101 -15.23 -6.31 -6.53
CA GLU A 101 -15.01 -7.68 -6.07
C GLU A 101 -13.54 -7.85 -5.64
N PRO A 102 -13.28 -8.46 -4.48
CA PRO A 102 -11.94 -8.56 -3.91
C PRO A 102 -11.01 -9.44 -4.75
N ALA A 103 -11.56 -10.38 -5.51
CA ALA A 103 -10.83 -11.21 -6.45
C ALA A 103 -11.78 -11.73 -7.54
N GLY A 104 -11.21 -12.18 -8.65
CA GLY A 104 -11.98 -12.81 -9.70
C GLY A 104 -11.17 -13.04 -10.96
N ARG A 105 -11.87 -13.19 -12.08
CA ARG A 105 -11.24 -13.38 -13.39
C ARG A 105 -11.93 -12.54 -14.45
N GLN A 106 -11.17 -11.65 -15.10
CA GLN A 106 -11.66 -10.83 -16.20
C GLN A 106 -10.54 -10.42 -17.16
N VAL A 107 -10.85 -10.37 -18.45
CA VAL A 107 -9.88 -10.04 -19.51
C VAL A 107 -9.86 -8.55 -19.87
N ARG A 108 -10.77 -7.77 -19.27
CA ARG A 108 -10.94 -6.33 -19.47
C ARG A 108 -11.68 -5.75 -18.26
N PHE A 109 -11.17 -4.65 -17.72
CA PHE A 109 -11.90 -3.81 -16.76
C PHE A 109 -12.66 -2.73 -17.53
N GLN A 110 -13.96 -2.61 -17.27
CA GLN A 110 -14.81 -1.58 -17.86
C GLN A 110 -15.33 -0.69 -16.73
N CYS A 111 -15.09 0.62 -16.87
CA CYS A 111 -15.70 1.60 -15.97
C CYS A 111 -17.24 1.48 -16.09
N PRO A 112 -17.97 1.46 -14.95
CA PRO A 112 -19.42 1.56 -14.94
C PRO A 112 -19.93 2.76 -15.74
#